data_AF-A0A9P7VJQ4-F1
#
_entry.id   AF-A0A9P7VJQ4-F1
#
_cell.length_a   1.000
_cell.length_b   1.000
_cell.length_c   1.000
_cell.angle_alpha   90.00
_cell.angle_beta   90.00
_cell.angle_gamma   90.00
#
_symmetry.space_group_name_H-M   'P 1'
#
loop_
_entity.id
_entity.type
_entity.pdbx_description
1 polymer ?
#
loop_
_entity_poly.entity_id
_entity_poly.type
_entity_poly.pdbx_seq_one_letter_code
_entity_poly.pdbx_strand_id
1 'polypeptide(L)'
;MSLLALPTELLEKIVITTDPCTSSRQAIRLTCRTLCDVATPFVFEHFYIDFAKIETHKSHTIRFLKELSQGRRLARFIRSLYFLTSSGTYKPKFSGIWGAKTFSQRVGRLILAAVLQMQGLQEFHVWNRRRHSLRTIPWFDPPVD
;
A
#
# COMPACT_ATOMS: atom_id res chain seq x y z
N MET A 1 27.84 -16.85 -10.25
CA MET A 1 27.80 -15.48 -9.67
C MET A 1 26.50 -15.33 -8.92
N SER A 2 26.55 -15.03 -7.62
CA SER A 2 25.33 -14.84 -6.81
C SER A 2 24.84 -13.40 -6.96
N LEU A 3 23.54 -13.21 -7.22
CA LEU A 3 22.90 -11.89 -7.26
C LEU A 3 23.11 -11.12 -5.95
N LEU A 4 23.14 -11.83 -4.82
CA LEU A 4 23.28 -11.25 -3.48
C LEU A 4 24.69 -10.77 -3.16
N ALA A 5 25.67 -11.05 -4.02
CA ALA A 5 27.03 -10.53 -3.89
C ALA A 5 27.18 -9.11 -4.48
N LEU A 6 26.11 -8.58 -5.10
CA LEU A 6 26.11 -7.21 -5.63
C LEU A 6 25.99 -6.19 -4.47
N PRO A 7 26.65 -5.02 -4.60
CA PRO A 7 26.39 -3.88 -3.73
C PRO A 7 24.91 -3.50 -3.69
N THR A 8 24.45 -2.99 -2.55
CA THR A 8 23.05 -2.59 -2.32
C THR A 8 22.55 -1.62 -3.39
N GLU A 9 23.40 -0.70 -3.84
CA GLU A 9 23.06 0.31 -4.85
C GLU A 9 22.70 -0.34 -6.21
N LEU A 10 23.33 -1.47 -6.55
CA LEU A 10 22.99 -2.21 -7.77
C LEU A 10 21.71 -3.01 -7.59
N LEU A 11 21.47 -3.57 -6.39
CA LEU A 11 20.21 -4.24 -6.07
C LEU A 11 19.04 -3.26 -6.12
N GLU A 12 19.20 -2.05 -5.60
CA GLU A 12 18.20 -0.98 -5.68
C GLU A 12 17.90 -0.60 -7.12
N LYS A 13 18.93 -0.42 -7.96
CA LYS A 13 18.73 -0.15 -9.40
C LYS A 13 17.91 -1.24 -10.09
N ILE A 14 18.17 -2.51 -9.79
CA ILE A 14 17.38 -3.62 -10.33
C ILE A 14 15.91 -3.46 -9.92
N VAL A 15 15.62 -3.23 -8.64
CA VAL A 15 14.24 -3.03 -8.17
C VAL A 15 13.58 -1.82 -8.84
N ILE A 16 14.28 -0.68 -8.93
CA ILE A 16 13.76 0.56 -9.53
C ILE A 16 13.41 0.35 -11.01
N THR A 17 14.27 -0.34 -11.76
CA THR A 17 14.06 -0.61 -13.20
C THR A 17 12.89 -1.55 -13.48
N THR A 18 12.43 -2.31 -12.49
CA THR A 18 11.19 -3.09 -12.65
C THR A 18 9.97 -2.19 -12.63
N ASP A 19 9.04 -2.46 -13.55
CA ASP A 19 7.80 -1.70 -13.70
C ASP A 19 7.03 -1.65 -12.37
N PRO A 20 6.78 -0.44 -11.81
CA PRO A 20 6.00 -0.26 -10.59
C PRO A 20 4.59 -0.85 -10.65
N CYS A 21 4.02 -0.96 -11.85
CA CYS A 21 2.66 -1.48 -12.08
C CYS A 21 2.61 -3.01 -12.13
N THR A 22 3.76 -3.68 -12.13
CA THR A 22 3.84 -5.14 -12.13
C THR A 22 4.04 -5.68 -10.72
N SER A 23 3.54 -6.89 -10.45
CA SER A 23 3.82 -7.62 -9.21
C SER A 23 5.29 -8.02 -9.04
N SER A 24 6.17 -7.61 -9.95
CA SER A 24 7.61 -7.94 -9.98
C SER A 24 8.35 -7.43 -8.74
N ARG A 25 8.08 -6.20 -8.28
CA ARG A 25 8.69 -5.66 -7.05
C ARG A 25 8.31 -6.47 -5.81
N GLN A 26 7.07 -6.94 -5.77
CA GLN A 26 6.58 -7.80 -4.68
C GLN A 26 7.22 -9.19 -4.75
N ALA A 27 7.35 -9.78 -5.93
CA ALA A 27 8.06 -11.04 -6.12
C ALA A 27 9.53 -10.94 -5.67
N ILE A 28 10.22 -9.83 -6.01
CA ILE A 28 11.59 -9.58 -5.54
C ILE A 28 11.63 -9.50 -4.01
N ARG A 29 10.71 -8.74 -3.39
CA ARG A 29 10.62 -8.63 -1.93
C ARG A 29 10.43 -9.99 -1.24
N LEU A 30 9.72 -10.92 -1.87
CA LEU A 30 9.46 -12.26 -1.32
C LEU A 30 10.60 -13.25 -1.55
N THR A 31 11.65 -12.89 -2.28
CA THR A 31 12.70 -13.84 -2.69
C THR A 31 13.65 -14.19 -1.53
N CYS A 32 14.18 -13.20 -0.83
CA CYS A 32 15.08 -13.40 0.32
C CYS A 32 15.14 -12.14 1.19
N ARG A 33 15.75 -12.23 2.38
CA ARG A 33 15.83 -11.10 3.32
C ARG A 33 16.51 -9.86 2.74
N THR A 34 17.65 -10.00 2.07
CA THR A 34 18.36 -8.86 1.46
C THR A 34 17.48 -8.15 0.42
N LEU A 35 16.82 -8.90 -0.46
CA LEU A 35 15.92 -8.34 -1.45
C LEU A 35 14.63 -7.81 -0.82
N CYS A 36 14.17 -8.38 0.29
CA CYS A 36 13.07 -7.85 1.07
C CYS A 36 13.40 -6.46 1.60
N ASP A 37 14.56 -6.28 2.23
CA ASP A 37 15.00 -5.01 2.79
C ASP A 37 15.17 -3.96 1.69
N VAL A 38 15.78 -4.33 0.57
CA VAL A 38 16.00 -3.44 -0.59
C VAL A 38 14.69 -3.09 -1.30
N ALA A 39 13.79 -4.05 -1.52
CA ALA A 39 12.57 -3.82 -2.28
C ALA A 39 11.44 -3.17 -1.46
N THR A 40 11.47 -3.31 -0.13
CA THR A 40 10.41 -2.81 0.76
C THR A 40 10.11 -1.31 0.53
N PRO A 41 11.09 -0.38 0.52
CA PRO A 41 10.81 1.03 0.25
C PRO A 41 10.05 1.27 -1.05
N PHE A 42 10.42 0.56 -2.13
CA PHE A 42 9.83 0.74 -3.46
C PHE A 42 8.47 0.06 -3.63
N VAL A 43 8.21 -1.02 -2.88
CA VAL A 43 6.90 -1.68 -2.85
C VAL A 43 5.88 -0.82 -2.09
N PHE A 44 6.31 -0.17 -1.02
CA PHE A 44 5.43 0.65 -0.18
C PHE A 44 5.42 2.13 -0.57
N GLU A 45 6.15 2.55 -1.60
CA GLU A 45 6.16 3.95 -2.09
C GLU A 45 4.76 4.44 -2.48
N HIS A 46 3.98 3.57 -3.12
CA HIS A 46 2.61 3.82 -3.51
C HIS A 46 1.66 2.93 -2.70
N PHE A 47 0.84 3.54 -1.85
CA PHE A 47 -0.09 2.82 -0.99
C PHE A 47 -1.53 2.92 -1.52
N TYR A 48 -2.16 1.78 -1.76
CA TYR A 48 -3.50 1.70 -2.35
C TYR A 48 -4.54 1.24 -1.32
N ILE A 49 -5.56 2.05 -1.10
CA ILE A 49 -6.71 1.77 -0.25
C ILE A 49 -7.91 1.50 -1.15
N ASP A 50 -8.23 0.22 -1.34
CA ASP A 50 -9.41 -0.21 -2.08
C ASP A 50 -10.58 -0.51 -1.14
N PHE A 51 -11.52 0.42 -1.05
CA PHE A 51 -12.67 0.29 -0.16
C PHE A 51 -13.54 -0.93 -0.45
N ALA A 52 -13.60 -1.40 -1.71
CA ALA A 52 -14.35 -2.61 -2.05
C ALA A 52 -13.67 -3.86 -1.50
N LYS A 53 -12.33 -3.89 -1.50
CA LYS A 53 -11.55 -5.01 -0.94
C LYS A 53 -11.42 -4.96 0.58
N ILE A 54 -11.50 -3.78 1.18
CA ILE A 54 -11.55 -3.65 2.65
C ILE A 54 -12.73 -4.43 3.21
N GLU A 55 -13.86 -4.42 2.51
CA GLU A 55 -15.07 -5.11 2.95
C GLU A 55 -14.96 -6.64 2.83
N THR A 56 -14.19 -7.15 1.84
CA THR A 56 -13.95 -8.60 1.68
C THR A 56 -12.83 -9.11 2.59
N HIS A 57 -11.86 -8.26 2.98
CA HIS A 57 -10.71 -8.63 3.80
C HIS A 57 -10.64 -7.82 5.11
N LYS A 58 -11.77 -7.70 5.82
CA LYS A 58 -11.93 -6.81 6.99
C LYS A 58 -10.87 -7.00 8.07
N SER A 59 -10.66 -8.22 8.53
CA SER A 59 -9.75 -8.54 9.64
C SER A 59 -8.30 -8.19 9.30
N HIS A 60 -7.84 -8.63 8.12
CA HIS A 60 -6.49 -8.38 7.63
C HIS A 60 -6.24 -6.88 7.44
N THR A 61 -7.19 -6.17 6.83
CA THR A 61 -7.10 -4.73 6.62
C THR A 61 -7.03 -3.98 7.94
N ILE A 62 -7.91 -4.29 8.89
CA ILE A 62 -7.89 -3.63 10.21
C ILE A 62 -6.56 -3.85 10.91
N ARG A 63 -6.05 -5.09 10.90
CA ARG A 63 -4.74 -5.41 11.50
C ARG A 63 -3.65 -4.57 10.85
N PHE A 64 -3.56 -4.58 9.53
CA PHE A 64 -2.53 -3.82 8.82
C PHE A 64 -2.62 -2.30 9.06
N LEU A 65 -3.81 -1.72 8.98
CA LEU A 65 -4.00 -0.28 9.24
C LEU A 65 -3.68 0.08 10.69
N LYS A 66 -3.96 -0.81 11.64
CA LYS A 66 -3.55 -0.63 13.04
C LYS A 66 -2.04 -0.60 13.16
N GLU A 67 -1.33 -1.53 12.53
CA GLU A 67 0.13 -1.57 12.54
C GLU A 67 0.74 -0.33 11.89
N LEU A 68 0.18 0.16 10.78
CA LEU A 68 0.60 1.43 10.18
C LEU A 68 0.34 2.61 11.13
N SER A 69 -0.84 2.68 11.75
CA SER A 69 -1.21 3.75 12.68
C SER A 69 -0.34 3.83 13.93
N GLN A 70 0.30 2.72 14.29
CA GLN A 70 1.22 2.61 15.42
C GLN A 70 2.66 3.00 15.04
N GLY A 71 2.89 3.52 13.82
CA GLY A 71 4.19 4.03 13.42
C GLY A 71 5.17 2.93 13.03
N ARG A 72 4.70 1.76 12.57
CA ARG A 72 5.61 0.78 11.99
C ARG A 72 6.47 1.41 10.91
N ARG A 73 7.70 0.91 10.81
CA ARG A 73 8.74 1.29 9.84
C ARG A 73 8.29 1.36 8.37
N LEU A 74 7.11 0.87 8.00
CA LEU A 74 6.59 0.91 6.64
C LEU A 74 5.95 2.26 6.30
N ALA A 75 5.33 2.96 7.26
CA ALA A 75 4.59 4.20 6.99
C ALA A 75 5.49 5.30 6.40
N ARG A 76 6.74 5.38 6.86
CA ARG A 76 7.75 6.34 6.36
C ARG A 76 8.16 6.15 4.90
N PHE A 77 7.90 4.98 4.30
CA PHE A 77 8.21 4.73 2.90
C PHE A 77 7.08 5.18 1.97
N ILE A 78 5.88 5.41 2.51
CA ILE A 78 4.71 5.80 1.71
C ILE A 78 4.86 7.25 1.26
N ARG A 79 4.85 7.46 -0.06
CA ARG A 79 4.93 8.78 -0.71
C ARG A 79 3.65 9.18 -1.41
N SER A 80 2.90 8.22 -1.95
CA SER A 80 1.63 8.50 -2.61
C SER A 80 0.53 7.60 -2.06
N LEU A 81 -0.61 8.19 -1.71
CA LEU A 81 -1.79 7.47 -1.22
C LEU A 81 -2.89 7.46 -2.27
N TYR A 82 -3.34 6.29 -2.69
CA TYR A 82 -4.38 6.10 -3.68
C TYR A 82 -5.63 5.52 -3.05
N PHE A 83 -6.72 6.26 -3.10
CA PHE A 83 -8.04 5.76 -2.73
C PHE A 83 -8.75 5.23 -3.95
N LEU A 84 -8.96 3.90 -4.00
CA LEU A 84 -9.69 3.26 -5.09
C LEU A 84 -11.16 3.12 -4.70
N THR A 85 -12.04 3.74 -5.47
CA THR A 85 -13.50 3.62 -5.30
C THR A 85 -14.12 2.84 -6.46
N SER A 86 -15.05 1.94 -6.13
CA SER A 86 -15.76 1.12 -7.12
C SER A 86 -16.90 1.85 -7.84
N SER A 87 -17.36 3.02 -7.36
CA SER A 87 -18.50 3.72 -7.95
C SER A 87 -18.14 5.10 -8.52
N GLY A 88 -18.48 5.30 -9.80
CA GLY A 88 -18.38 6.56 -10.54
C GLY A 88 -19.23 7.72 -9.98
N THR A 89 -19.82 7.56 -8.80
CA THR A 89 -20.68 8.54 -8.12
C THR A 89 -20.26 8.80 -6.68
N TYR A 90 -19.14 8.24 -6.21
CA TYR A 90 -18.58 8.64 -4.92
C TYR A 90 -17.53 9.72 -5.11
N LYS A 91 -17.96 10.99 -5.19
CA LYS A 91 -17.12 12.06 -4.65
C LYS A 91 -16.95 11.69 -3.18
N PRO A 92 -15.73 11.50 -2.64
CA PRO A 92 -15.57 11.38 -1.21
C PRO A 92 -15.87 12.78 -0.64
N LYS A 93 -17.15 13.11 -0.51
CA LYS A 93 -17.56 13.99 0.57
C LYS A 93 -17.18 13.19 1.81
N PHE A 94 -16.09 13.59 2.45
CA PHE A 94 -15.60 13.03 3.71
C PHE A 94 -16.72 12.96 4.79
N SER A 95 -17.89 13.55 4.56
CA SER A 95 -19.09 13.46 5.38
C SER A 95 -20.00 12.23 5.16
N GLY A 96 -19.84 11.42 4.11
CA GLY A 96 -20.89 10.47 3.68
C GLY A 96 -20.67 8.96 3.83
N ILE A 97 -19.45 8.46 4.07
CA ILE A 97 -19.11 7.00 4.04
C ILE A 97 -19.51 6.25 5.33
N TRP A 98 -20.21 6.92 6.26
CA TRP A 98 -20.40 6.46 7.64
C TRP A 98 -21.71 5.69 7.90
N GLY A 99 -22.30 5.03 6.88
CA GLY A 99 -23.59 4.35 6.98
C GLY A 99 -23.57 3.01 7.74
N ALA A 100 -22.52 2.20 7.59
CA ALA A 100 -22.23 1.09 8.50
C ALA A 100 -21.43 1.64 9.68
N LYS A 101 -22.10 2.42 10.55
CA LYS A 101 -21.49 3.42 11.44
C LYS A 101 -20.19 2.94 12.10
N THR A 102 -20.09 1.74 12.63
CA THR A 102 -18.90 1.33 13.41
C THR A 102 -17.70 0.90 12.57
N PHE A 103 -17.88 0.10 11.51
CA PHE A 103 -16.77 -0.45 10.74
C PHE A 103 -16.10 0.62 9.86
N SER A 104 -16.89 1.36 9.09
CA SER A 104 -16.37 2.48 8.30
C SER A 104 -15.74 3.54 9.21
N GLN A 105 -16.31 3.76 10.40
CA GLN A 105 -15.70 4.69 11.35
C GLN A 105 -14.34 4.23 11.84
N ARG A 106 -14.24 2.95 12.20
CA ARG A 106 -13.01 2.36 12.68
C ARG A 106 -11.92 2.38 11.60
N VAL A 107 -12.26 1.99 10.37
CA VAL A 107 -11.32 2.03 9.24
C VAL A 107 -10.88 3.46 8.95
N GLY A 108 -11.82 4.42 8.88
CA GLY A 108 -11.50 5.83 8.66
C GLY A 108 -10.54 6.41 9.70
N ARG A 109 -10.77 6.12 10.99
CA ARG A 109 -9.86 6.56 12.07
C ARG A 109 -8.47 5.93 11.94
N LEU A 110 -8.40 4.65 11.59
CA LEU A 110 -7.11 3.97 11.41
C LEU A 110 -6.34 4.52 10.21
N ILE A 111 -7.02 4.84 9.11
CA ILE A 111 -6.40 5.49 7.95
C ILE A 111 -5.85 6.86 8.36
N LEU A 112 -6.64 7.70 9.03
CA LEU A 112 -6.19 9.02 9.49
C LEU A 112 -4.98 8.91 10.41
N ALA A 113 -5.01 7.98 11.37
CA ALA A 113 -3.90 7.75 12.28
C ALA A 113 -2.65 7.21 11.55
N ALA A 114 -2.83 6.35 10.54
CA ALA A 114 -1.74 5.87 9.68
C ALA A 114 -1.13 7.00 8.86
N VAL A 115 -1.93 7.89 8.28
CA VAL A 115 -1.44 9.04 7.51
C VAL A 115 -0.53 9.94 8.34
N LEU A 116 -0.84 10.15 9.63
CA LEU A 116 0.02 10.90 10.54
C LEU A 116 1.42 10.28 10.73
N GLN A 117 1.57 8.98 10.46
CA GLN A 117 2.85 8.27 10.52
C GLN A 117 3.61 8.29 9.18
N MET A 118 2.98 8.75 8.10
CA MET A 118 3.58 8.79 6.75
C MET A 118 4.36 10.10 6.56
N GLN A 119 5.53 10.20 7.20
CA GLN A 119 6.37 11.40 7.15
C GLN A 119 6.82 11.78 5.73
N GLY A 120 6.94 10.80 4.83
CA GLY A 120 7.33 10.99 3.44
C GLY A 120 6.18 11.24 2.47
N LEU A 121 4.94 11.38 2.95
CA LEU A 121 3.76 11.51 2.11
C LEU A 121 3.76 12.84 1.35
N GLN A 122 3.69 12.75 0.04
CA GLN A 122 3.73 13.89 -0.89
C GLN A 122 2.40 14.07 -1.62
N GLU A 123 1.72 12.96 -1.94
CA GLU A 123 0.58 12.99 -2.85
C GLU A 123 -0.62 12.19 -2.35
N PHE A 124 -1.82 12.71 -2.67
CA PHE A 124 -3.09 12.04 -2.46
C PHE A 124 -3.87 11.96 -3.77
N HIS A 125 -4.28 10.76 -4.11
CA HIS A 125 -5.00 10.46 -5.34
C HIS A 125 -6.31 9.75 -5.03
N VAL A 126 -7.38 10.15 -5.70
CA VAL A 126 -8.68 9.46 -5.65
C VAL A 126 -8.96 8.90 -7.03
N TRP A 127 -8.88 7.58 -7.17
CA TRP A 127 -9.04 6.89 -8.44
C TRP A 127 -10.39 6.20 -8.52
N ASN A 128 -11.10 6.43 -9.63
CA ASN A 128 -12.39 5.79 -9.88
C ASN A 128 -12.21 4.59 -10.84
N ARG A 129 -12.54 3.39 -10.38
CA ARG A 129 -12.18 2.11 -11.05
C ARG A 129 -12.82 1.89 -12.43
N ARG A 130 -13.73 2.76 -12.88
CA ARG A 130 -14.50 2.57 -14.13
C ARG A 130 -13.71 2.80 -15.43
N ARG A 131 -12.48 3.34 -15.41
CA ARG A 131 -11.75 3.65 -16.66
C ARG A 131 -10.62 2.70 -17.06
N HIS A 132 -10.08 1.89 -16.16
CA HIS A 132 -8.99 0.97 -16.52
C HIS A 132 -9.06 -0.34 -15.72
N SER A 133 -9.00 -1.46 -16.46
CA SER A 133 -8.83 -2.82 -15.94
C SER A 133 -7.46 -2.96 -15.29
N LEU A 134 -7.36 -2.57 -14.02
CA LEU A 134 -6.19 -2.82 -13.19
C LEU A 134 -6.28 -4.24 -12.62
N ARG A 135 -6.07 -5.23 -13.51
CA ARG A 135 -5.67 -6.57 -13.10
C ARG A 135 -4.29 -6.40 -12.45
N THR A 136 -4.12 -6.97 -11.26
CA THR A 136 -2.83 -7.05 -10.54
C THR A 136 -2.19 -5.73 -10.11
N ILE A 137 -2.89 -4.90 -9.32
CA ILE A 137 -2.19 -4.00 -8.37
C ILE A 137 -1.87 -4.81 -7.11
N PRO A 138 -0.63 -4.79 -6.61
CA PRO A 138 -0.22 -5.66 -5.53
C PRO A 138 -1.02 -5.37 -4.26
N TRP A 139 -1.62 -6.43 -3.71
CA TRP A 139 -2.31 -6.43 -2.42
C TRP A 139 -1.40 -7.12 -1.40
N PHE A 140 -1.57 -6.74 -0.13
CA PHE A 140 -0.74 -7.07 1.01
C PHE A 140 -0.17 -8.50 1.05
N ASP A 141 1.15 -8.63 1.02
CA ASP A 141 1.82 -9.77 1.65
C ASP A 141 2.54 -9.30 2.92
N PRO A 142 2.23 -9.88 4.10
CA PRO A 142 3.00 -9.62 5.31
C PRO A 142 4.48 -9.97 5.08
N PRO A 143 5.41 -9.32 5.81
CA PRO A 143 6.81 -9.72 5.75
C PRO A 143 6.93 -11.21 6.11
N VAL A 144 7.78 -11.92 5.37
CA VAL A 144 8.24 -13.26 5.76
C VAL A 144 9.11 -13.06 7.00
N ASP A 145 8.66 -13.62 8.12
CA ASP A 145 9.41 -13.67 9.39
C ASP A 145 10.65 -14.58 9.25
#